data_AF-A0A0E0N7K6-F1
#
_entry.id   AF-A0A0E0N7K6-F1
#
_cell.length_a   1.000
_cell.length_b   1.000
_cell.length_c   1.000
_cell.angle_alpha   90.00
_cell.angle_beta   90.00
_cell.angle_gamma   90.00
#
_symmetry.space_group_name_H-M   'P 1'
#
loop_
_entity.id
_entity.type
_entity.pdbx_description
1 polymer ?
#
loop_
_entity_poly.entity_id
_entity_poly.type
_entity_poly.pdbx_seq_one_letter_code
_entity_poly.pdbx_strand_id
1 'polypeptide(L)'
;MGGAHGVCYGVVGNNLPSRSEVVQLYKSKGISAMRIYYPDQEALAALRGSGIAVIVDVGDKGAVANLANNPSAAADWVRNNVQAYWPSVFIRYIAVGNELGPGDMGTILPAMQNLYNALVSAGLSNSIKVSTAVKMDVITNSFPPSHGVFRPDLQRFIVPIAQFLANTMSPLLVNVYPYFAYRDNPRDIPLNYATFQPGTTLFEQMGAYPRPAVQSIGVCYGMVGNDLPSRSEVVQMYVSLGINRMRIYNPDREALDALRNSGIDLILDAGGFDTVSYLAASSSNAASWVHDNISPYYPAVNIKYIAVGNEVVGGTTESILPAMRNVNSALAAAGIGGIKVSTAVKSDVIANSYPPSAGVFAYPYMNGIAQYLASTGAPLLANVYPYFAYAGNPREISLNYATFQPGTTVRDDGNGLTYTNLFDAMVDCIYAALEKADAGNVRVVVSESGWPSAEGIGASMDNARAYNQGLIDHVGRGTPKRPGQMEAYIFAMFNENQKTGAATERHFGLFYPNKSPVYQIAFSN
;
A
#
# COMPACT_ATOMS: atom_id res chain seq x y z
N MET A 1 7.52 -7.42 14.28
CA MET A 1 6.74 -7.36 15.55
C MET A 1 5.50 -6.52 15.27
N GLY A 2 4.30 -7.05 15.52
CA GLY A 2 3.06 -6.24 15.42
C GLY A 2 3.13 -5.05 16.38
N GLY A 3 2.56 -3.91 15.99
CA GLY A 3 2.54 -2.72 16.82
C GLY A 3 1.90 -3.01 18.19
N ALA A 4 2.54 -2.58 19.28
CA ALA A 4 1.94 -2.66 20.61
C ALA A 4 0.88 -1.56 20.76
N HIS A 5 -0.35 -1.94 21.13
CA HIS A 5 -1.43 -1.00 21.43
C HIS A 5 -1.50 -0.78 22.95
N GLY A 6 -1.44 0.48 23.39
CA GLY A 6 -1.38 0.84 24.80
C GLY A 6 -2.30 2.00 25.18
N VAL A 7 -2.53 2.15 26.48
CA VAL A 7 -3.38 3.22 27.06
C VAL A 7 -2.62 3.93 28.17
N CYS A 8 -2.68 5.26 28.19
CA CYS A 8 -2.09 6.07 29.27
C CYS A 8 -2.96 5.99 30.53
N TYR A 9 -2.35 5.76 31.69
CA TYR A 9 -3.03 5.62 32.97
C TYR A 9 -2.87 6.89 33.81
N GLY A 10 -3.95 7.68 33.87
CA GLY A 10 -4.07 8.84 34.74
C GLY A 10 -4.72 8.47 36.08
N VAL A 11 -4.21 9.03 37.16
CA VAL A 11 -4.64 8.75 38.55
C VAL A 11 -5.25 9.96 39.26
N VAL A 12 -5.46 11.06 38.53
CA VAL A 12 -6.10 12.26 39.07
C VAL A 12 -7.61 12.09 38.98
N GLY A 13 -8.21 11.55 40.04
CA GLY A 13 -9.65 11.35 40.18
C GLY A 13 -10.00 10.79 41.56
N ASN A 14 -11.23 11.02 42.03
CA ASN A 14 -11.69 10.60 43.37
C ASN A 14 -12.59 9.35 43.34
N ASN A 15 -12.79 8.75 42.16
CA ASN A 15 -13.64 7.59 41.92
C ASN A 15 -12.93 6.52 41.06
N LEU A 16 -11.59 6.53 41.04
CA LEU A 16 -10.81 5.62 40.22
C LEU A 16 -10.72 4.22 40.86
N PRO A 17 -10.72 3.14 40.06
CA PRO A 17 -10.46 1.79 40.56
C PRO A 17 -9.08 1.68 41.22
N SER A 18 -8.88 0.63 42.01
CA SER A 18 -7.57 0.29 42.54
C SER A 18 -6.58 -0.06 41.41
N ARG A 19 -5.29 0.00 41.70
CA ARG A 19 -4.23 -0.17 40.69
C ARG A 19 -4.22 -1.60 40.15
N SER A 20 -4.52 -2.57 41.01
CA SER A 20 -4.71 -3.97 40.63
C SER A 20 -5.91 -4.15 39.71
N GLU A 21 -7.05 -3.52 39.99
CA GLU A 21 -8.24 -3.56 39.12
C GLU A 21 -7.94 -2.95 37.74
N VAL A 22 -7.18 -1.85 37.68
CA VAL A 22 -6.75 -1.26 36.41
C VAL A 22 -5.85 -2.21 35.63
N VAL A 23 -4.86 -2.85 36.27
CA VAL A 23 -3.99 -3.84 35.60
C VAL A 23 -4.80 -5.05 35.10
N GLN A 24 -5.76 -5.55 35.88
CA GLN A 24 -6.65 -6.61 35.43
C GLN A 24 -7.54 -6.17 34.25
N LEU A 25 -8.01 -4.93 34.26
CA LEU A 25 -8.76 -4.36 33.15
C LEU A 25 -7.91 -4.34 31.87
N TYR A 26 -6.66 -3.89 31.93
CA TYR A 26 -5.74 -3.92 30.79
C TYR A 26 -5.58 -5.33 30.24
N LYS A 27 -5.33 -6.33 31.12
CA LYS A 27 -5.23 -7.74 30.72
C LYS A 27 -6.52 -8.26 30.07
N SER A 28 -7.68 -7.97 30.67
CA SER A 28 -8.99 -8.42 30.18
C SER A 28 -9.35 -7.85 28.80
N LYS A 29 -8.78 -6.69 28.44
CA LYS A 29 -9.00 -6.02 27.16
C LYS A 29 -7.87 -6.25 26.15
N GLY A 30 -6.88 -7.07 26.49
CA GLY A 30 -5.73 -7.34 25.62
C GLY A 30 -4.83 -6.10 25.40
N ILE A 31 -4.87 -5.11 26.30
CA ILE A 31 -4.02 -3.92 26.22
C ILE A 31 -2.64 -4.31 26.72
N SER A 32 -1.64 -4.23 25.83
CA SER A 32 -0.30 -4.76 26.08
C SER A 32 0.72 -3.70 26.51
N ALA A 33 0.35 -2.42 26.54
CA ALA A 33 1.21 -1.34 26.98
C ALA A 33 0.50 -0.29 27.84
N MET A 34 1.23 0.30 28.79
CA MET A 34 0.76 1.32 29.73
C MET A 34 1.79 2.44 29.84
N ARG A 35 1.33 3.70 29.96
CA ARG A 35 2.17 4.81 30.42
C ARG A 35 1.64 5.32 31.76
N ILE A 36 2.52 5.47 32.75
CA ILE A 36 2.22 6.11 34.03
C ILE A 36 2.99 7.42 34.15
N TYR A 37 2.33 8.47 34.65
CA TYR A 37 2.83 9.85 34.62
C TYR A 37 3.76 10.23 35.81
N TYR A 38 4.04 9.28 36.69
CA TYR A 38 5.06 9.33 37.74
C TYR A 38 5.34 7.89 38.21
N PRO A 39 6.39 7.62 39.01
CA PRO A 39 6.68 6.27 39.50
C PRO A 39 5.72 5.83 40.63
N ASP A 40 4.46 5.55 40.25
CA ASP A 40 3.43 5.05 41.16
C ASP A 40 3.79 3.63 41.64
N GLN A 41 4.21 3.53 42.89
CA GLN A 41 4.70 2.27 43.48
C GLN A 41 3.60 1.21 43.57
N GLU A 42 2.34 1.62 43.78
CA GLU A 42 1.20 0.69 43.85
C GLU A 42 0.88 0.14 42.46
N ALA A 43 0.93 0.99 41.42
CA ALA A 43 0.79 0.54 40.04
C ALA A 43 1.94 -0.38 39.62
N LEU A 44 3.19 -0.01 39.92
CA LEU A 44 4.37 -0.84 39.63
C LEU A 44 4.31 -2.19 40.36
N ALA A 45 3.83 -2.23 41.61
CA ALA A 45 3.60 -3.48 42.32
C ALA A 45 2.53 -4.34 41.64
N ALA A 46 1.41 -3.74 41.23
CA ALA A 46 0.33 -4.44 40.52
C ALA A 46 0.76 -4.97 39.14
N LEU A 47 1.72 -4.31 38.48
CA LEU A 47 2.22 -4.69 37.16
C LEU A 47 3.19 -5.88 37.17
N ARG A 48 3.64 -6.35 38.34
CA ARG A 48 4.57 -7.50 38.44
C ARG A 48 3.97 -8.75 37.78
N GLY A 49 4.71 -9.34 36.84
CA GLY A 49 4.31 -10.54 36.11
C GLY A 49 3.12 -10.33 35.17
N SER A 50 2.66 -9.08 34.95
CA SER A 50 1.50 -8.80 34.10
C SER A 50 1.78 -8.99 32.61
N GLY A 51 3.04 -8.87 32.18
CA GLY A 51 3.44 -8.86 30.77
C GLY A 51 3.15 -7.54 30.05
N ILE A 52 2.57 -6.54 30.72
CA ILE A 52 2.28 -5.23 30.14
C ILE A 52 3.57 -4.42 30.06
N ALA A 53 3.89 -3.88 28.89
CA ALA A 53 5.03 -3.00 28.67
C ALA A 53 4.75 -1.60 29.23
N VAL A 54 5.71 -1.01 29.97
CA VAL A 54 5.47 0.23 30.73
C VAL A 54 6.39 1.37 30.30
N ILE A 55 5.81 2.55 30.11
CA ILE A 55 6.51 3.83 30.15
C ILE A 55 6.32 4.43 31.55
N VAL A 56 7.42 4.75 32.23
CA VAL A 56 7.39 5.40 33.54
C VAL A 56 7.93 6.81 33.39
N ASP A 57 7.07 7.81 33.58
CA ASP A 57 7.51 9.20 33.62
C ASP A 57 8.24 9.49 34.93
N VAL A 58 9.24 10.38 34.89
CA VAL A 58 10.02 10.80 36.08
C VAL A 58 9.13 11.48 37.14
N GLY A 59 8.06 12.14 36.71
CA GLY A 59 7.16 12.94 37.54
C GLY A 59 7.13 14.40 37.12
N ASP A 60 6.92 15.29 38.08
CA ASP A 60 6.78 16.72 37.84
C ASP A 60 8.11 17.43 37.49
N LYS A 61 8.03 18.72 37.18
CA LYS A 61 9.19 19.56 36.86
C LYS A 61 10.23 19.65 37.98
N GLY A 62 9.81 19.51 39.25
CA GLY A 62 10.71 19.54 40.40
C GLY A 62 11.56 18.27 40.47
N ALA A 63 10.94 17.11 40.25
CA ALA A 63 11.65 15.84 40.13
C ALA A 63 12.67 15.90 38.98
N VAL A 64 12.26 16.36 37.79
CA VAL A 64 13.16 16.50 36.63
C VAL A 64 14.34 17.43 36.94
N ALA A 65 14.09 18.60 37.54
CA ALA A 65 15.15 19.55 37.91
C ALA A 65 16.12 18.96 38.96
N ASN A 66 15.62 18.17 39.92
CA ASN A 66 16.49 17.49 40.88
C ASN A 66 17.40 16.47 40.18
N LEU A 67 16.85 15.66 39.27
CA LEU A 67 17.64 14.69 38.51
C LEU A 67 18.65 15.36 37.56
N ALA A 68 18.32 16.54 37.04
CA ALA A 68 19.22 17.31 36.18
C ALA A 68 20.46 17.80 36.92
N ASN A 69 20.29 18.28 38.15
CA ASN A 69 21.35 18.92 38.94
C ASN A 69 22.11 17.94 39.85
N ASN A 70 21.61 16.72 40.05
CA ASN A 70 22.17 15.77 41.01
C ASN A 70 22.23 14.34 40.42
N PRO A 71 23.39 13.90 39.91
CA PRO A 71 23.57 12.54 39.40
C PRO A 71 23.28 11.44 40.44
N SER A 72 23.56 11.68 41.72
CA SER A 72 23.24 10.73 42.80
C SER A 72 21.73 10.57 42.96
N ALA A 73 20.96 11.66 42.83
CA ALA A 73 19.50 11.58 42.83
C ALA A 73 18.96 10.74 41.66
N ALA A 74 19.59 10.81 40.48
CA ALA A 74 19.21 9.96 39.34
C ALA A 74 19.55 8.48 39.59
N ALA A 75 20.69 8.18 40.21
CA ALA A 75 21.04 6.82 40.61
C ALA A 75 20.04 6.27 41.64
N ASP A 76 19.65 7.07 42.63
CA ASP A 76 18.65 6.70 43.63
C ASP A 76 17.27 6.50 42.99
N TRP A 77 16.89 7.35 42.03
CA TRP A 77 15.65 7.20 41.29
C TRP A 77 15.62 5.89 40.49
N VAL A 78 16.69 5.54 39.78
CA VAL A 78 16.80 4.26 39.05
C VAL A 78 16.73 3.07 40.02
N ARG A 79 17.42 3.15 41.16
CA ARG A 79 17.37 2.07 42.16
C ARG A 79 15.96 1.83 42.67
N ASN A 80 15.27 2.90 43.07
CA ASN A 80 13.98 2.81 43.74
C ASN A 80 12.82 2.51 42.77
N ASN A 81 12.88 3.01 41.54
CA ASN A 81 11.75 2.96 40.61
C ASN A 81 11.94 1.98 39.45
N VAL A 82 13.17 1.55 39.19
CA VAL A 82 13.49 0.64 38.08
C VAL A 82 14.02 -0.69 38.63
N GLN A 83 15.15 -0.67 39.34
CA GLN A 83 15.79 -1.90 39.82
C GLN A 83 14.90 -2.64 40.83
N ALA A 84 14.15 -1.93 41.68
CA ALA A 84 13.23 -2.54 42.63
C ALA A 84 12.12 -3.39 41.97
N TYR A 85 11.78 -3.13 40.70
CA TYR A 85 10.69 -3.77 39.98
C TYR A 85 11.14 -4.65 38.81
N TRP A 86 12.34 -4.43 38.29
CA TRP A 86 12.94 -5.24 37.23
C TRP A 86 13.40 -6.63 37.73
N PRO A 87 13.26 -7.71 36.94
CA PRO A 87 12.61 -7.81 35.62
C PRO A 87 11.11 -8.09 35.68
N SER A 88 10.52 -8.16 36.88
CA SER A 88 9.12 -8.56 37.04
C SER A 88 8.11 -7.59 36.43
N VAL A 89 8.47 -6.30 36.32
CA VAL A 89 7.71 -5.31 35.55
C VAL A 89 8.46 -5.05 34.24
N PHE A 90 7.76 -5.13 33.11
CA PHE A 90 8.36 -4.91 31.80
C PHE A 90 8.46 -3.42 31.46
N ILE A 91 9.40 -2.73 32.13
CA ILE A 91 9.69 -1.32 31.88
C ILE A 91 10.42 -1.21 30.54
N ARG A 92 9.90 -0.40 29.63
CA ARG A 92 10.47 -0.21 28.28
C ARG A 92 11.12 1.17 28.13
N TYR A 93 10.46 2.18 28.68
CA TYR A 93 10.89 3.57 28.56
C TYR A 93 10.78 4.31 29.91
N ILE A 94 11.75 5.19 30.17
CA ILE A 94 11.64 6.24 31.19
C ILE A 94 11.45 7.56 30.45
N ALA A 95 10.37 8.28 30.74
CA ALA A 95 10.08 9.57 30.11
C ALA A 95 10.44 10.73 31.05
N VAL A 96 11.38 11.57 30.61
CA VAL A 96 11.84 12.75 31.33
C VAL A 96 11.05 13.96 30.84
N GLY A 97 10.08 14.39 31.63
CA GLY A 97 9.18 15.49 31.29
C GLY A 97 8.05 15.10 30.33
N ASN A 98 6.96 15.85 30.41
CA ASN A 98 5.80 15.73 29.53
C ASN A 98 5.31 17.13 29.16
N GLU A 99 5.56 17.54 27.92
CA GLU A 99 5.12 18.84 27.37
C GLU A 99 5.61 20.09 28.14
N LEU A 100 6.81 20.02 28.72
CA LEU A 100 7.38 21.12 29.49
C LEU A 100 7.60 22.38 28.64
N GLY A 101 7.34 23.55 29.23
CA GLY A 101 7.49 24.84 28.56
C GLY A 101 8.96 25.26 28.36
N PRO A 102 9.23 26.32 27.57
CA PRO A 102 10.58 26.76 27.23
C PRO A 102 11.49 27.08 28.42
N GLY A 103 10.91 27.47 29.57
CA GLY A 103 11.65 27.75 30.80
C GLY A 103 12.18 26.50 31.52
N ASP A 104 11.55 25.34 31.29
CA ASP A 104 11.88 24.09 31.98
C ASP A 104 12.68 23.12 31.09
N MET A 105 12.68 23.33 29.76
CA MET A 105 13.37 22.47 28.77
C MET A 105 14.87 22.32 29.02
N GLY A 106 15.52 23.33 29.63
CA GLY A 106 16.95 23.28 29.96
C GLY A 106 17.34 22.15 30.93
N THR A 107 16.37 21.63 31.70
CA THR A 107 16.61 20.55 32.66
C THR A 107 16.43 19.14 32.06
N ILE A 108 15.78 19.02 30.90
CA ILE A 108 15.45 17.73 30.28
C ILE A 108 16.70 16.93 29.93
N LEU A 109 17.59 17.50 29.11
CA LEU A 109 18.76 16.77 28.63
C LEU A 109 19.71 16.36 29.77
N PRO A 110 20.08 17.23 30.73
CA PRO A 110 20.90 16.81 31.86
C PRO A 110 20.27 15.69 32.69
N ALA A 111 18.96 15.74 32.94
CA ALA A 111 18.25 14.67 33.64
C ALA A 111 18.25 13.36 32.84
N MET A 112 18.03 13.41 31.52
CA MET A 112 18.11 12.25 30.64
C MET A 112 19.51 11.61 30.65
N GLN A 113 20.57 12.43 30.61
CA GLN A 113 21.96 11.98 30.68
C GLN A 113 22.26 11.29 32.02
N ASN A 114 21.86 11.91 33.13
CA ASN A 114 22.07 11.33 34.46
C ASN A 114 21.31 10.01 34.65
N LEU A 115 20.07 9.92 34.19
CA LEU A 115 19.28 8.67 34.22
C LEU A 115 19.89 7.58 33.32
N TYR A 116 20.34 7.95 32.12
CA TYR A 116 21.00 7.00 31.23
C TYR A 116 22.30 6.46 31.83
N ASN A 117 23.13 7.32 32.43
CA ASN A 117 24.35 6.90 33.12
C ASN A 117 24.02 5.96 34.29
N ALA A 118 22.99 6.26 35.07
CA ALA A 118 22.52 5.38 36.14
C ALA A 118 22.04 4.01 35.62
N LEU A 119 21.34 3.96 34.48
CA LEU A 119 20.96 2.71 33.83
C LEU A 119 22.16 1.93 33.29
N VAL A 120 23.18 2.62 32.75
CA VAL A 120 24.44 1.99 32.32
C VAL A 120 25.14 1.35 33.52
N SER A 121 25.28 2.08 34.63
CA SER A 121 25.84 1.54 35.88
C SER A 121 25.04 0.36 36.45
N ALA A 122 23.72 0.35 36.24
CA ALA A 122 22.84 -0.75 36.63
C ALA A 122 22.82 -1.93 35.63
N GLY A 123 23.49 -1.82 34.47
CA GLY A 123 23.45 -2.84 33.41
C GLY A 123 22.13 -2.94 32.65
N LEU A 124 21.28 -1.90 32.69
CA LEU A 124 19.92 -1.90 32.15
C LEU A 124 19.73 -1.05 30.89
N SER A 125 20.74 -0.29 30.46
CA SER A 125 20.65 0.64 29.30
C SER A 125 20.36 -0.02 27.94
N ASN A 126 20.60 -1.32 27.82
CA ASN A 126 20.23 -2.11 26.64
C ASN A 126 18.75 -2.52 26.64
N SER A 127 18.13 -2.62 27.82
CA SER A 127 16.75 -3.08 27.98
C SER A 127 15.75 -1.93 28.15
N ILE A 128 16.18 -0.85 28.82
CA ILE A 128 15.33 0.30 29.18
C ILE A 128 15.92 1.55 28.54
N LYS A 129 15.10 2.28 27.79
CA LYS A 129 15.52 3.50 27.09
C LYS A 129 15.02 4.75 27.81
N VAL A 130 15.81 5.82 27.77
CA VAL A 130 15.45 7.12 28.35
C VAL A 130 15.02 8.05 27.22
N SER A 131 13.84 8.64 27.35
CA SER A 131 13.28 9.55 26.36
C SER A 131 12.62 10.75 27.02
N THR A 132 12.04 11.64 26.23
CA THR A 132 11.18 12.74 26.65
C THR A 132 9.93 12.78 25.77
N ALA A 133 8.83 13.32 26.31
CA ALA A 133 7.59 13.51 25.57
C ALA A 133 7.37 14.98 25.20
N VAL A 134 7.22 15.23 23.89
CA VAL A 134 6.96 16.57 23.34
C VAL A 134 5.57 16.66 22.74
N LYS A 135 4.96 17.85 22.78
CA LYS A 135 3.74 18.17 22.03
C LYS A 135 4.09 18.70 20.64
N MET A 136 3.12 18.67 19.74
CA MET A 136 3.31 19.07 18.33
C MET A 136 3.69 20.56 18.13
N ASP A 137 3.56 21.42 19.14
CA ASP A 137 3.94 22.84 19.01
C ASP A 137 5.47 23.07 19.05
N VAL A 138 6.28 22.02 19.21
CA VAL A 138 7.74 22.10 19.07
C VAL A 138 8.18 22.27 17.62
N ILE A 139 7.31 21.93 16.66
CA ILE A 139 7.54 22.14 15.23
C ILE A 139 6.75 23.35 14.72
N THR A 140 7.31 24.04 13.73
CA THR A 140 6.64 25.06 12.91
C THR A 140 6.66 24.62 11.46
N ASN A 141 5.88 25.31 10.61
CA ASN A 141 5.75 25.01 9.18
C ASN A 141 5.37 23.55 8.94
N SER A 142 4.46 23.02 9.76
CA SER A 142 4.06 21.61 9.74
C SER A 142 3.26 21.19 8.50
N PHE A 143 3.04 22.10 7.55
CA PHE A 143 2.38 21.82 6.28
C PHE A 143 3.13 22.43 5.07
N PRO A 144 3.36 21.65 3.99
CA PRO A 144 3.27 20.18 3.97
C PRO A 144 4.18 19.56 5.03
N PRO A 145 3.95 18.31 5.48
CA PRO A 145 4.74 17.71 6.56
C PRO A 145 6.27 17.72 6.31
N SER A 146 6.68 17.70 5.04
CA SER A 146 8.08 17.83 4.61
C SER A 146 8.73 19.17 4.95
N HIS A 147 7.95 20.21 5.25
CA HIS A 147 8.45 21.53 5.67
C HIS A 147 8.61 21.65 7.18
N GLY A 148 8.17 20.64 7.95
CA GLY A 148 8.23 20.66 9.40
C GLY A 148 9.65 20.85 9.90
N VAL A 149 9.88 21.92 10.67
CA VAL A 149 11.15 22.21 11.31
C VAL A 149 10.94 22.51 12.79
N PHE A 150 11.90 22.17 13.64
CA PHE A 150 11.83 22.59 15.03
C PHE A 150 11.82 24.11 15.12
N ARG A 151 10.95 24.64 15.97
CA ARG A 151 10.83 26.07 16.22
C ARG A 151 12.20 26.68 16.58
N PRO A 152 12.61 27.79 15.93
CA PRO A 152 13.93 28.39 16.16
C PRO A 152 14.24 28.67 17.63
N ASP A 153 13.27 29.12 18.42
CA ASP A 153 13.42 29.43 19.85
C ASP A 153 13.63 28.19 20.73
N LEU A 154 13.25 27.01 20.24
CA LEU A 154 13.38 25.73 20.96
C LEU A 154 14.55 24.88 20.46
N GLN A 155 15.14 25.20 19.30
CA GLN A 155 16.22 24.41 18.69
C GLN A 155 17.41 24.20 19.63
N ARG A 156 17.77 25.22 20.42
CA ARG A 156 18.86 25.13 21.41
C ARG A 156 18.67 24.03 22.46
N PHE A 157 17.43 23.58 22.68
CA PHE A 157 17.09 22.50 23.60
C PHE A 157 16.82 21.19 22.86
N ILE A 158 16.01 21.23 21.81
CA ILE A 158 15.54 20.01 21.13
C ILE A 158 16.62 19.35 20.27
N VAL A 159 17.52 20.12 19.64
CA VAL A 159 18.58 19.53 18.81
C VAL A 159 19.54 18.67 19.64
N PRO A 160 20.08 19.16 20.80
CA PRO A 160 20.87 18.31 21.70
C PRO A 160 20.11 17.08 22.23
N ILE A 161 18.81 17.21 22.52
CA ILE A 161 17.97 16.08 22.94
C ILE A 161 17.88 15.04 21.81
N ALA A 162 17.62 15.48 20.57
CA ALA A 162 17.53 14.58 19.42
C ALA A 162 18.86 13.84 19.17
N GLN A 163 20.00 14.53 19.32
CA GLN A 163 21.32 13.91 19.24
C GLN A 163 21.54 12.86 20.33
N PHE A 164 21.16 13.16 21.57
CA PHE A 164 21.23 12.20 22.67
C PHE A 164 20.35 10.95 22.41
N LEU A 165 19.12 11.16 21.93
CA LEU A 165 18.21 10.08 21.57
C LEU A 165 18.79 9.19 20.46
N ALA A 166 19.37 9.80 19.42
CA ALA A 166 20.04 9.07 18.35
C ALA A 166 21.25 8.25 18.89
N ASN A 167 22.09 8.86 19.72
CA ASN A 167 23.27 8.21 20.30
C ASN A 167 22.92 7.05 21.24
N THR A 168 21.75 7.09 21.88
CA THR A 168 21.31 6.05 22.84
C THR A 168 20.34 5.03 22.23
N MET A 169 20.02 5.18 20.94
CA MET A 169 18.98 4.43 20.22
C MET A 169 17.62 4.47 20.94
N SER A 170 17.27 5.66 21.44
CA SER A 170 16.01 5.92 22.14
C SER A 170 15.04 6.64 21.21
N PRO A 171 13.73 6.28 21.19
CA PRO A 171 12.75 7.01 20.40
C PRO A 171 12.49 8.39 21.01
N LEU A 172 12.00 9.35 20.23
CA LEU A 172 11.33 10.55 20.76
C LEU A 172 9.86 10.21 21.00
N LEU A 173 9.33 10.48 22.20
CA LEU A 173 7.90 10.33 22.46
C LEU A 173 7.18 11.61 22.01
N VAL A 174 6.07 11.48 21.29
CA VAL A 174 5.33 12.62 20.74
C VAL A 174 3.85 12.49 21.10
N ASN A 175 3.29 13.55 21.68
CA ASN A 175 1.88 13.66 21.97
C ASN A 175 1.19 14.32 20.76
N VAL A 176 0.52 13.50 19.95
CA VAL A 176 -0.15 13.92 18.72
C VAL A 176 -1.66 13.96 18.95
N TYR A 177 -2.24 15.16 18.86
CA TYR A 177 -3.68 15.38 19.07
C TYR A 177 -4.29 16.07 17.84
N PRO A 178 -4.78 15.31 16.85
CA PRO A 178 -5.43 15.88 15.66
C PRO A 178 -6.61 16.80 15.98
N TYR A 179 -7.28 16.57 17.13
CA TYR A 179 -8.34 17.43 17.64
C TYR A 179 -7.94 18.91 17.76
N PHE A 180 -6.75 19.23 18.28
CA PHE A 180 -6.33 20.63 18.43
C PHE A 180 -6.08 21.29 17.08
N ALA A 181 -5.46 20.56 16.15
CA ALA A 181 -5.28 21.05 14.79
C ALA A 181 -6.63 21.34 14.10
N TYR A 182 -7.59 20.41 14.20
CA TYR A 182 -8.95 20.61 13.72
C TYR A 182 -9.65 21.81 14.38
N ARG A 183 -9.62 21.90 15.71
CA ARG A 183 -10.25 23.00 16.46
C ARG A 183 -9.70 24.36 16.03
N ASP A 184 -8.39 24.44 15.83
CA ASP A 184 -7.70 25.70 15.51
C ASP A 184 -7.83 26.06 14.02
N ASN A 185 -8.00 25.07 13.14
CA ASN A 185 -8.24 25.28 11.71
C ASN A 185 -9.30 24.32 11.13
N PRO A 186 -10.59 24.47 11.51
CA PRO A 186 -11.64 23.56 11.05
C PRO A 186 -12.04 23.79 9.59
N ARG A 187 -11.58 24.91 9.01
CA ARG A 187 -11.80 25.26 7.60
C ARG A 187 -10.92 24.43 6.68
N ASP A 188 -9.64 24.30 7.02
CA ASP A 188 -8.66 23.63 6.16
C ASP A 188 -8.35 22.20 6.62
N ILE A 189 -8.70 21.85 7.86
CA ILE A 189 -8.56 20.51 8.41
C ILE A 189 -9.95 19.92 8.57
N PRO A 190 -10.36 18.96 7.73
CA PRO A 190 -11.65 18.30 7.85
C PRO A 190 -11.77 17.44 9.12
N LEU A 191 -12.96 17.34 9.71
CA LEU A 191 -13.19 16.53 10.92
C LEU A 191 -12.96 15.03 10.66
N ASN A 192 -13.41 14.55 9.50
CA ASN A 192 -13.18 13.18 9.04
C ASN A 192 -11.68 12.88 8.91
N TYR A 193 -10.89 13.84 8.43
CA TYR A 193 -9.42 13.74 8.44
C TYR A 193 -8.84 13.67 9.85
N ALA A 194 -9.28 14.56 10.74
CA ALA A 194 -8.80 14.58 12.13
C ALA A 194 -9.24 13.35 12.96
N THR A 195 -10.25 12.61 12.52
CA THR A 195 -10.80 11.43 13.22
C THR A 195 -10.46 10.11 12.52
N PHE A 196 -9.54 10.13 11.56
CA PHE A 196 -9.10 8.94 10.81
C PHE A 196 -10.24 8.21 10.07
N GLN A 197 -11.28 8.94 9.67
CA GLN A 197 -12.31 8.36 8.83
C GLN A 197 -11.74 8.05 7.43
N PRO A 198 -12.16 6.94 6.80
CA PRO A 198 -11.70 6.58 5.46
C PRO A 198 -11.93 7.71 4.44
N GLY A 199 -11.01 7.85 3.48
CA GLY A 199 -11.20 8.71 2.30
C GLY A 199 -10.72 10.16 2.40
N THR A 200 -9.93 10.55 3.40
CA THR A 200 -9.49 11.96 3.56
C THR A 200 -7.99 12.16 3.49
N THR A 201 -7.55 13.14 2.70
CA THR A 201 -6.18 13.67 2.72
C THR A 201 -6.19 15.21 2.76
N LEU A 202 -5.27 15.83 3.51
CA LEU A 202 -5.12 17.29 3.65
C LEU A 202 -4.68 18.01 2.34
N PHE A 203 -4.49 17.26 1.24
CA PHE A 203 -3.98 17.78 -0.03
C PHE A 203 -5.06 18.43 -0.93
N GLU A 204 -6.32 18.49 -0.49
CA GLU A 204 -7.44 18.87 -1.36
C GLU A 204 -7.65 20.38 -1.53
N GLN A 205 -6.98 21.26 -0.78
CA GLN A 205 -7.33 22.70 -0.75
C GLN A 205 -6.42 23.68 -1.52
N MET A 206 -5.33 23.24 -2.18
CA MET A 206 -4.53 24.15 -3.02
C MET A 206 -4.30 23.59 -4.43
N GLY A 207 -5.38 23.57 -5.21
CA GLY A 207 -5.35 23.69 -6.67
C GLY A 207 -4.71 22.54 -7.46
N ALA A 208 -5.46 21.46 -7.67
CA ALA A 208 -5.66 20.82 -8.99
C ALA A 208 -6.42 19.48 -8.86
N TYR A 209 -7.51 19.41 -9.62
CA TYR A 209 -8.37 18.26 -9.99
C TYR A 209 -9.15 17.50 -8.89
N PRO A 210 -10.47 17.30 -9.09
CA PRO A 210 -11.29 16.47 -8.21
C PRO A 210 -10.77 15.04 -8.27
N ARG A 211 -10.47 14.43 -7.12
CA ARG A 211 -10.41 12.97 -7.05
C ARG A 211 -11.84 12.45 -7.07
N PRO A 212 -12.22 11.62 -8.05
CA PRO A 212 -13.40 10.80 -7.89
C PRO A 212 -13.19 9.93 -6.64
N ALA A 213 -14.25 9.83 -5.85
CA ALA A 213 -14.39 8.89 -4.74
C ALA A 213 -13.91 7.48 -5.12
N VAL A 214 -13.26 6.80 -4.16
CA VAL A 214 -13.05 5.34 -4.05
C VAL A 214 -12.70 4.60 -5.35
N GLN A 215 -11.44 4.19 -5.52
CA GLN A 215 -10.98 3.50 -6.74
C GLN A 215 -10.28 2.19 -6.42
N SER A 216 -11.03 1.11 -6.54
CA SER A 216 -10.56 -0.26 -6.38
C SER A 216 -9.63 -0.68 -7.51
N ILE A 217 -8.40 -1.07 -7.18
CA ILE A 217 -7.59 -1.87 -8.10
C ILE A 217 -8.28 -3.24 -8.30
N GLY A 218 -8.10 -3.86 -9.46
CA GLY A 218 -8.43 -5.26 -9.66
C GLY A 218 -7.30 -6.19 -9.25
N VAL A 219 -7.60 -7.47 -9.11
CA VAL A 219 -6.58 -8.51 -8.93
C VAL A 219 -6.86 -9.65 -9.92
N CYS A 220 -5.81 -10.20 -10.52
CA CYS A 220 -5.91 -11.34 -11.41
C CYS A 220 -6.05 -12.63 -10.59
N TYR A 221 -7.00 -13.48 -10.93
CA TYR A 221 -7.17 -14.79 -10.34
C TYR A 221 -6.59 -15.85 -11.27
N GLY A 222 -5.28 -16.09 -11.12
CA GLY A 222 -4.59 -17.23 -11.73
C GLY A 222 -4.96 -18.55 -11.04
N MET A 223 -5.06 -19.61 -11.82
CA MET A 223 -5.51 -20.93 -11.37
C MET A 223 -4.49 -22.06 -11.67
N VAL A 224 -3.24 -21.71 -11.95
CA VAL A 224 -2.17 -22.68 -12.28
C VAL A 224 -1.48 -23.17 -10.99
N GLY A 225 -2.24 -23.86 -10.14
CA GLY A 225 -1.74 -24.47 -8.91
C GLY A 225 -2.61 -25.62 -8.44
N ASN A 226 -2.00 -26.59 -7.74
CA ASN A 226 -2.71 -27.78 -7.24
C ASN A 226 -3.12 -27.70 -5.76
N ASP A 227 -2.88 -26.56 -5.11
CA ASP A 227 -3.08 -26.30 -3.69
C ASP A 227 -3.95 -25.05 -3.42
N LEU A 228 -4.55 -24.47 -4.47
CA LEU A 228 -5.34 -23.25 -4.37
C LEU A 228 -6.70 -23.48 -3.69
N PRO A 229 -7.27 -22.46 -3.00
CA PRO A 229 -8.62 -22.53 -2.44
C PRO A 229 -9.69 -22.78 -3.51
N SER A 230 -10.87 -23.22 -3.07
CA SER A 230 -12.03 -23.35 -3.96
C SER A 230 -12.46 -21.99 -4.52
N ARG A 231 -13.10 -21.98 -5.70
CA ARG A 231 -13.50 -20.75 -6.39
C ARG A 231 -14.43 -19.87 -5.53
N SER A 232 -15.33 -20.49 -4.77
CA SER A 232 -16.23 -19.78 -3.84
C SER A 232 -15.46 -19.12 -2.69
N GLU A 233 -14.46 -19.78 -2.12
CA GLU A 233 -13.59 -19.19 -1.09
C GLU A 233 -12.79 -18.02 -1.65
N VAL A 234 -12.32 -18.10 -2.89
CA VAL A 234 -11.60 -17.00 -3.55
C VAL A 234 -12.53 -15.80 -3.76
N VAL A 235 -13.75 -16.01 -4.27
CA VAL A 235 -14.74 -14.92 -4.44
C VAL A 235 -15.07 -14.27 -3.09
N GLN A 236 -15.28 -15.07 -2.04
CA GLN A 236 -15.48 -14.53 -0.68
C GLN A 236 -14.29 -13.71 -0.20
N MET A 237 -13.07 -14.15 -0.54
CA MET A 237 -11.85 -13.42 -0.20
C MET A 237 -11.81 -12.06 -0.89
N TYR A 238 -12.12 -11.98 -2.19
CA TYR A 238 -12.24 -10.71 -2.93
C TYR A 238 -13.24 -9.76 -2.25
N VAL A 239 -14.44 -10.26 -1.91
CA VAL A 239 -15.47 -9.48 -1.20
C VAL A 239 -14.95 -9.00 0.16
N SER A 240 -14.33 -9.87 0.95
CA SER A 240 -13.83 -9.53 2.29
C SER A 240 -12.69 -8.51 2.28
N LEU A 241 -11.91 -8.48 1.19
CA LEU A 241 -10.79 -7.57 1.00
C LEU A 241 -11.19 -6.27 0.27
N GLY A 242 -12.46 -6.12 -0.12
CA GLY A 242 -12.93 -4.96 -0.89
C GLY A 242 -12.41 -4.92 -2.33
N ILE A 243 -11.92 -6.03 -2.86
CA ILE A 243 -11.46 -6.14 -4.25
C ILE A 243 -12.69 -6.39 -5.13
N ASN A 244 -13.17 -5.36 -5.81
CA ASN A 244 -14.37 -5.46 -6.64
C ASN A 244 -14.09 -5.70 -8.14
N ARG A 245 -12.85 -6.04 -8.51
CA ARG A 245 -12.43 -6.29 -9.90
C ARG A 245 -11.56 -7.54 -9.98
N MET A 246 -11.94 -8.46 -10.86
CA MET A 246 -11.25 -9.72 -11.09
C MET A 246 -10.93 -9.91 -12.57
N ARG A 247 -9.78 -10.53 -12.87
CA ARG A 247 -9.50 -11.09 -14.19
C ARG A 247 -9.34 -12.61 -14.08
N ILE A 248 -9.98 -13.36 -14.97
CA ILE A 248 -9.77 -14.82 -15.13
C ILE A 248 -9.38 -15.16 -16.57
N TYR A 249 -8.54 -16.18 -16.73
CA TYR A 249 -7.81 -16.47 -17.98
C TYR A 249 -8.52 -17.45 -18.93
N ASN A 250 -9.68 -17.95 -18.52
CA ASN A 250 -10.55 -18.85 -19.27
C ASN A 250 -11.95 -18.85 -18.64
N PRO A 251 -13.00 -19.29 -19.36
CA PRO A 251 -14.35 -19.44 -18.81
C PRO A 251 -14.44 -20.64 -17.85
N ASP A 252 -13.86 -20.49 -16.65
CA ASP A 252 -13.96 -21.45 -15.56
C ASP A 252 -15.38 -21.42 -14.96
N ARG A 253 -16.13 -22.52 -15.14
CA ARG A 253 -17.54 -22.59 -14.73
C ARG A 253 -17.72 -22.41 -13.23
N GLU A 254 -16.84 -22.99 -12.41
CA GLU A 254 -16.91 -22.88 -10.95
C GLU A 254 -16.70 -21.43 -10.49
N ALA A 255 -15.78 -20.70 -11.13
CA ALA A 255 -15.52 -19.29 -10.84
C ALA A 255 -16.71 -18.42 -11.28
N LEU A 256 -17.23 -18.65 -12.49
CA LEU A 256 -18.37 -17.91 -13.01
C LEU A 256 -19.64 -18.15 -12.17
N ASP A 257 -19.87 -19.38 -11.69
CA ASP A 257 -20.96 -19.68 -10.77
C ASP A 257 -20.78 -18.99 -9.42
N ALA A 258 -19.56 -19.00 -8.86
CA ALA A 258 -19.26 -18.31 -7.61
C ALA A 258 -19.39 -16.78 -7.71
N LEU A 259 -19.14 -16.20 -8.88
CA LEU A 259 -19.19 -14.75 -9.10
C LEU A 259 -20.61 -14.19 -9.25
N ARG A 260 -21.64 -15.03 -9.43
CA ARG A 260 -23.03 -14.57 -9.61
C ARG A 260 -23.48 -13.70 -8.43
N ASN A 261 -23.92 -12.49 -8.74
CA ASN A 261 -24.39 -11.47 -7.80
C ASN A 261 -23.35 -11.05 -6.73
N SER A 262 -22.06 -11.31 -6.97
CA SER A 262 -20.98 -10.90 -6.05
C SER A 262 -20.71 -9.38 -6.05
N GLY A 263 -21.12 -8.68 -7.11
CA GLY A 263 -20.78 -7.28 -7.34
C GLY A 263 -19.35 -7.06 -7.85
N ILE A 264 -18.61 -8.13 -8.15
CA ILE A 264 -17.26 -8.07 -8.71
C ILE A 264 -17.33 -7.91 -10.24
N ASP A 265 -16.72 -6.84 -10.73
CA ASP A 265 -16.45 -6.58 -12.14
C ASP A 265 -15.46 -7.63 -12.69
N LEU A 266 -15.74 -8.21 -13.87
CA LEU A 266 -14.92 -9.27 -14.46
C LEU A 266 -14.31 -8.88 -15.81
N ILE A 267 -13.00 -9.11 -15.95
CA ILE A 267 -12.34 -9.39 -17.23
C ILE A 267 -12.32 -10.90 -17.44
N LEU A 268 -12.92 -11.37 -18.53
CA LEU A 268 -12.93 -12.78 -18.90
C LEU A 268 -12.13 -12.98 -20.18
N ASP A 269 -10.99 -13.64 -20.08
CA ASP A 269 -10.25 -14.04 -21.28
C ASP A 269 -11.01 -15.18 -22.00
N ALA A 270 -11.04 -15.10 -23.33
CA ALA A 270 -11.80 -16.05 -24.15
C ALA A 270 -11.24 -17.48 -24.07
N GLY A 271 -9.92 -17.59 -23.82
CA GLY A 271 -9.17 -18.83 -23.78
C GLY A 271 -7.78 -18.66 -24.40
N GLY A 272 -7.12 -19.79 -24.68
CA GLY A 272 -5.79 -19.83 -25.30
C GLY A 272 -5.81 -19.53 -26.81
N PHE A 273 -4.65 -19.74 -27.46
CA PHE A 273 -4.44 -19.40 -28.87
C PHE A 273 -5.34 -20.18 -29.83
N ASP A 274 -5.65 -21.44 -29.50
CA ASP A 274 -6.58 -22.26 -30.26
C ASP A 274 -8.00 -21.71 -30.21
N THR A 275 -8.41 -21.15 -29.06
CA THR A 275 -9.72 -20.50 -28.93
C THR A 275 -9.79 -19.23 -29.78
N VAL A 276 -8.73 -18.43 -29.84
CA VAL A 276 -8.67 -17.26 -30.73
C VAL A 276 -8.83 -17.68 -32.19
N SER A 277 -8.13 -18.72 -32.63
CA SER A 277 -8.24 -19.25 -34.00
C SER A 277 -9.64 -19.81 -34.28
N TYR A 278 -10.22 -20.54 -33.32
CA TYR A 278 -11.57 -21.09 -33.41
C TYR A 278 -12.63 -19.98 -33.56
N LEU A 279 -12.53 -18.92 -32.75
CA LEU A 279 -13.44 -17.77 -32.80
C LEU A 279 -13.29 -16.97 -34.10
N ALA A 280 -12.07 -16.89 -34.66
CA ALA A 280 -11.81 -16.23 -35.93
C ALA A 280 -12.41 -16.98 -37.12
N ALA A 281 -12.45 -18.32 -37.05
CA ALA A 281 -12.82 -19.17 -38.18
C ALA A 281 -14.27 -18.99 -38.66
N SER A 282 -15.22 -18.69 -37.77
CA SER A 282 -16.60 -18.39 -38.17
C SER A 282 -17.40 -17.61 -37.13
N SER A 283 -18.42 -16.89 -37.59
CA SER A 283 -19.40 -16.24 -36.70
C SER A 283 -20.22 -17.24 -35.88
N SER A 284 -20.47 -18.45 -36.42
CA SER A 284 -21.17 -19.52 -35.69
C SER A 284 -20.36 -20.02 -34.50
N ASN A 285 -19.03 -20.13 -34.62
CA ASN A 285 -18.16 -20.52 -33.52
C ASN A 285 -18.20 -19.49 -32.38
N ALA A 286 -18.16 -18.20 -32.71
CA ALA A 286 -18.31 -17.14 -31.72
C ALA A 286 -19.70 -17.11 -31.09
N ALA A 287 -20.77 -17.36 -31.86
CA ALA A 287 -22.12 -17.47 -31.35
C ALA A 287 -22.25 -18.63 -30.33
N SER A 288 -21.72 -19.81 -30.66
CA SER A 288 -21.69 -20.94 -29.72
C SER A 288 -20.87 -20.61 -28.47
N TRP A 289 -19.70 -19.99 -28.62
CA TRP A 289 -18.88 -19.61 -27.47
C TRP A 289 -19.58 -18.60 -26.55
N VAL A 290 -20.27 -17.59 -27.10
CA VAL A 290 -21.06 -16.61 -26.32
C VAL A 290 -22.27 -17.29 -25.66
N HIS A 291 -22.93 -18.20 -26.36
CA HIS A 291 -24.05 -18.98 -25.82
C HIS A 291 -23.61 -19.82 -24.62
N ASP A 292 -22.44 -20.46 -24.68
CA ASP A 292 -22.00 -21.41 -23.66
C ASP A 292 -21.29 -20.74 -22.48
N ASN A 293 -20.58 -19.63 -22.71
CA ASN A 293 -19.67 -19.03 -21.71
C ASN A 293 -20.12 -17.67 -21.18
N ILE A 294 -21.04 -16.98 -21.85
CA ILE A 294 -21.50 -15.64 -21.44
C ILE A 294 -22.97 -15.66 -21.05
N SER A 295 -23.82 -16.15 -21.95
CA SER A 295 -25.29 -16.12 -21.78
C SER A 295 -25.81 -16.76 -20.49
N PRO A 296 -25.24 -17.86 -19.95
CA PRO A 296 -25.74 -18.48 -18.72
C PRO A 296 -25.42 -17.68 -17.45
N TYR A 297 -24.46 -16.76 -17.52
CA TYR A 297 -23.93 -16.03 -16.37
C TYR A 297 -24.30 -14.55 -16.39
N TYR A 298 -24.54 -13.97 -17.56
CA TYR A 298 -24.96 -12.57 -17.71
C TYR A 298 -26.48 -12.41 -17.46
N PRO A 299 -26.94 -11.39 -16.72
CA PRO A 299 -26.18 -10.31 -16.09
C PRO A 299 -25.78 -10.56 -14.63
N ALA A 300 -25.98 -11.77 -14.10
CA ALA A 300 -25.67 -12.09 -12.71
C ALA A 300 -24.16 -11.93 -12.40
N VAL A 301 -23.29 -12.26 -13.35
CA VAL A 301 -21.86 -11.93 -13.31
C VAL A 301 -21.64 -10.61 -14.05
N ASN A 302 -20.96 -9.65 -13.42
CA ASN A 302 -20.71 -8.34 -14.02
C ASN A 302 -19.51 -8.38 -14.97
N ILE A 303 -19.68 -9.03 -16.13
CA ILE A 303 -18.63 -9.12 -17.15
C ILE A 303 -18.48 -7.75 -17.82
N LYS A 304 -17.34 -7.10 -17.60
CA LYS A 304 -17.02 -5.81 -18.25
C LYS A 304 -16.35 -6.00 -19.60
N TYR A 305 -15.34 -6.86 -19.62
CA TYR A 305 -14.49 -7.05 -20.79
C TYR A 305 -14.35 -8.53 -21.13
N ILE A 306 -14.34 -8.83 -22.43
CA ILE A 306 -13.84 -10.10 -22.95
C ILE A 306 -12.50 -9.86 -23.61
N ALA A 307 -11.44 -10.52 -23.12
CA ALA A 307 -10.11 -10.47 -23.73
C ALA A 307 -9.96 -11.61 -24.74
N VAL A 308 -10.02 -11.30 -26.04
CA VAL A 308 -9.81 -12.27 -27.11
C VAL A 308 -8.31 -12.43 -27.32
N GLY A 309 -7.73 -13.34 -26.54
CA GLY A 309 -6.30 -13.62 -26.50
C GLY A 309 -5.55 -12.82 -25.44
N ASN A 310 -4.51 -13.45 -24.91
CA ASN A 310 -3.54 -12.88 -23.99
C ASN A 310 -2.13 -13.12 -24.55
N GLU A 311 -1.43 -12.05 -24.90
CA GLU A 311 -0.05 -12.11 -25.42
C GLU A 311 0.12 -13.04 -26.62
N VAL A 312 -0.84 -13.03 -27.54
CA VAL A 312 -0.84 -13.87 -28.74
C VAL A 312 0.37 -13.55 -29.61
N VAL A 313 1.08 -14.59 -30.06
CA VAL A 313 2.29 -14.48 -30.89
C VAL A 313 2.19 -15.37 -32.14
N GLY A 314 3.12 -15.17 -33.08
CA GLY A 314 3.23 -15.98 -34.29
C GLY A 314 2.05 -15.78 -35.24
N GLY A 315 1.74 -16.78 -36.07
CA GLY A 315 0.66 -16.68 -37.07
C GLY A 315 -0.74 -16.46 -36.48
N THR A 316 -0.94 -16.74 -35.20
CA THR A 316 -2.22 -16.55 -34.52
C THR A 316 -2.59 -15.07 -34.34
N THR A 317 -1.64 -14.13 -34.47
CA THR A 317 -1.93 -12.68 -34.36
C THR A 317 -2.94 -12.21 -35.40
N GLU A 318 -2.91 -12.81 -36.60
CA GLU A 318 -3.87 -12.52 -37.68
C GLU A 318 -5.31 -12.95 -37.35
N SER A 319 -5.49 -13.83 -36.35
CA SER A 319 -6.81 -14.30 -35.91
C SER A 319 -7.45 -13.39 -34.86
N ILE A 320 -6.70 -12.49 -34.22
CA ILE A 320 -7.21 -11.67 -33.11
C ILE A 320 -8.37 -10.77 -33.58
N LEU A 321 -8.15 -9.97 -34.63
CA LEU A 321 -9.15 -9.01 -35.09
C LEU A 321 -10.42 -9.68 -35.67
N PRO A 322 -10.32 -10.73 -36.51
CA PRO A 322 -11.51 -11.51 -36.93
C PRO A 322 -12.27 -12.11 -35.74
N ALA A 323 -11.57 -12.68 -34.76
CA ALA A 323 -12.20 -13.24 -33.56
C ALA A 323 -12.92 -12.16 -32.74
N MET A 324 -12.29 -11.00 -32.51
CA MET A 324 -12.93 -9.87 -31.82
C MET A 324 -14.21 -9.42 -32.52
N ARG A 325 -14.20 -9.33 -33.85
CA ARG A 325 -15.40 -8.97 -34.66
C ARG A 325 -16.51 -10.01 -34.54
N ASN A 326 -16.16 -11.29 -34.59
CA ASN A 326 -17.13 -12.37 -34.46
C ASN A 326 -17.75 -12.41 -33.06
N VAL A 327 -16.95 -12.23 -31.99
CA VAL A 327 -17.46 -12.17 -30.61
C VAL A 327 -18.36 -10.95 -30.40
N ASN A 328 -17.97 -9.76 -30.88
CA ASN A 328 -18.83 -8.57 -30.81
C ASN A 328 -20.16 -8.77 -31.53
N SER A 329 -20.13 -9.40 -32.72
CA SER A 329 -21.35 -9.68 -33.49
C SER A 329 -22.26 -10.69 -32.77
N ALA A 330 -21.67 -11.71 -32.14
CA ALA A 330 -22.38 -12.70 -31.35
C ALA A 330 -23.02 -12.10 -30.09
N LEU A 331 -22.31 -11.23 -29.36
CA LEU A 331 -22.87 -10.49 -28.22
C LEU A 331 -24.04 -9.60 -28.64
N ALA A 332 -23.89 -8.87 -29.76
CA ALA A 332 -24.97 -8.04 -30.29
C ALA A 332 -26.21 -8.87 -30.68
N ALA A 333 -26.01 -10.02 -31.35
CA ALA A 333 -27.08 -10.94 -31.71
C ALA A 333 -27.78 -11.56 -30.48
N ALA A 334 -27.04 -11.77 -29.39
CA ALA A 334 -27.59 -12.24 -28.12
C ALA A 334 -28.26 -11.12 -27.28
N GLY A 335 -28.27 -9.87 -27.76
CA GLY A 335 -28.82 -8.73 -27.03
C GLY A 335 -27.95 -8.25 -25.86
N ILE A 336 -26.67 -8.61 -25.83
CA ILE A 336 -25.73 -8.28 -24.75
C ILE A 336 -24.87 -7.08 -25.18
N GLY A 337 -25.34 -5.85 -24.91
CA GLY A 337 -24.64 -4.62 -25.29
C GLY A 337 -23.65 -4.07 -24.26
N GLY A 338 -23.66 -4.57 -23.03
CA GLY A 338 -22.88 -4.02 -21.91
C GLY A 338 -21.41 -4.44 -21.86
N ILE A 339 -21.03 -5.50 -22.58
CA ILE A 339 -19.69 -6.07 -22.54
C ILE A 339 -18.84 -5.50 -23.68
N LYS A 340 -17.61 -5.05 -23.38
CA LYS A 340 -16.65 -4.63 -24.42
C LYS A 340 -15.68 -5.75 -24.77
N VAL A 341 -15.48 -6.00 -26.05
CA VAL A 341 -14.50 -6.97 -26.54
C VAL A 341 -13.17 -6.26 -26.81
N SER A 342 -12.09 -6.81 -26.27
CA SER A 342 -10.72 -6.32 -26.43
C SER A 342 -9.75 -7.51 -26.63
N THR A 343 -8.45 -7.24 -26.55
CA THR A 343 -7.36 -8.23 -26.51
C THR A 343 -6.29 -7.75 -25.55
N ALA A 344 -5.59 -8.66 -24.88
CA ALA A 344 -4.50 -8.34 -23.96
C ALA A 344 -3.13 -8.51 -24.63
N VAL A 345 -2.32 -7.46 -24.57
CA VAL A 345 -0.97 -7.41 -25.18
C VAL A 345 0.10 -7.22 -24.11
N LYS A 346 1.34 -7.63 -24.40
CA LYS A 346 2.51 -7.32 -23.56
C LYS A 346 3.35 -6.22 -24.17
N SER A 347 4.34 -5.75 -23.42
CA SER A 347 5.15 -4.59 -23.80
C SER A 347 5.96 -4.75 -25.09
N ASP A 348 6.15 -5.97 -25.61
CA ASP A 348 6.90 -6.22 -26.86
C ASP A 348 6.18 -5.73 -28.12
N VAL A 349 4.88 -5.43 -28.05
CA VAL A 349 4.14 -4.81 -29.14
C VAL A 349 4.54 -3.35 -29.35
N ILE A 350 5.37 -2.78 -28.48
CA ILE A 350 5.87 -1.41 -28.56
C ILE A 350 7.35 -1.41 -28.95
N ALA A 351 7.68 -0.72 -30.04
CA ALA A 351 9.03 -0.34 -30.41
C ALA A 351 9.32 1.11 -29.96
N ASN A 352 10.61 1.46 -29.88
CA ASN A 352 11.10 2.80 -29.51
C ASN A 352 10.51 3.32 -28.18
N SER A 353 10.52 2.47 -27.15
CA SER A 353 9.93 2.77 -25.84
C SER A 353 10.74 3.77 -24.98
N TYR A 354 11.69 4.49 -25.57
CA TYR A 354 12.43 5.57 -24.92
C TYR A 354 12.82 6.68 -25.94
N PRO A 355 12.49 7.96 -25.67
CA PRO A 355 11.60 8.41 -24.60
C PRO A 355 10.13 7.95 -24.85
N PRO A 356 9.22 8.00 -23.85
CA PRO A 356 7.87 7.49 -24.02
C PRO A 356 7.09 8.01 -25.23
N SER A 357 7.28 9.29 -25.58
CA SER A 357 6.70 9.92 -26.77
C SER A 357 7.08 9.26 -28.10
N ALA A 358 8.20 8.53 -28.15
CA ALA A 358 8.67 7.83 -29.35
C ALA A 358 7.96 6.48 -29.58
N GLY A 359 7.22 5.97 -28.58
CA GLY A 359 6.55 4.67 -28.65
C GLY A 359 5.70 4.50 -29.90
N VAL A 360 5.86 3.37 -30.59
CA VAL A 360 5.12 3.00 -31.81
C VAL A 360 4.86 1.50 -31.80
N PHE A 361 3.78 1.03 -32.43
CA PHE A 361 3.56 -0.41 -32.52
C PHE A 361 4.66 -1.09 -33.35
N ALA A 362 5.26 -2.13 -32.79
CA ALA A 362 6.29 -2.95 -33.43
C ALA A 362 5.73 -3.83 -34.56
N TYR A 363 4.42 -4.15 -34.49
CA TYR A 363 3.78 -5.09 -35.39
C TYR A 363 2.58 -4.46 -36.14
N PRO A 364 2.47 -4.66 -37.47
CA PRO A 364 1.40 -4.06 -38.27
C PRO A 364 -0.03 -4.41 -37.84
N TYR A 365 -0.25 -5.62 -37.31
CA TYR A 365 -1.58 -6.09 -36.90
C TYR A 365 -2.20 -5.22 -35.79
N MET A 366 -1.37 -4.55 -34.98
CA MET A 366 -1.83 -3.68 -33.90
C MET A 366 -2.55 -2.43 -34.41
N ASN A 367 -2.21 -1.92 -35.60
CA ASN A 367 -2.90 -0.74 -36.16
C ASN A 367 -4.38 -1.06 -36.41
N GLY A 368 -4.67 -2.22 -37.02
CA GLY A 368 -6.04 -2.67 -37.27
C GLY A 368 -6.82 -2.92 -35.98
N ILE A 369 -6.17 -3.48 -34.96
CA ILE A 369 -6.77 -3.67 -33.62
C ILE A 369 -7.06 -2.32 -32.96
N ALA A 370 -6.10 -1.40 -32.95
CA ALA A 370 -6.24 -0.08 -32.33
C ALA A 370 -7.40 0.72 -32.96
N GLN A 371 -7.48 0.75 -34.29
CA GLN A 371 -8.56 1.41 -35.01
C GLN A 371 -9.92 0.74 -34.75
N TYR A 372 -9.96 -0.59 -34.65
CA TYR A 372 -11.18 -1.30 -34.30
C TYR A 372 -11.65 -1.01 -32.87
N LEU A 373 -10.74 -0.99 -31.90
CA LEU A 373 -11.03 -0.57 -30.52
C LEU A 373 -11.57 0.86 -30.48
N ALA A 374 -10.96 1.79 -31.24
CA ALA A 374 -11.42 3.16 -31.37
C ALA A 374 -12.88 3.23 -31.88
N SER A 375 -13.22 2.43 -32.90
CA SER A 375 -14.57 2.40 -33.49
C SER A 375 -15.65 1.81 -32.55
N THR A 376 -15.26 0.92 -31.63
CA THR A 376 -16.19 0.21 -30.73
C THR A 376 -16.26 0.84 -29.33
N GLY A 377 -15.36 1.80 -29.06
CA GLY A 377 -15.19 2.42 -27.74
C GLY A 377 -14.64 1.46 -26.68
N ALA A 378 -14.03 0.35 -27.09
CA ALA A 378 -13.39 -0.61 -26.20
C ALA A 378 -11.96 -0.15 -25.85
N PRO A 379 -11.47 -0.43 -24.62
CA PRO A 379 -10.08 -0.13 -24.26
C PRO A 379 -9.13 -1.16 -24.89
N LEU A 380 -7.83 -0.86 -24.94
CA LEU A 380 -6.77 -1.86 -25.09
C LEU A 380 -6.40 -2.41 -23.71
N LEU A 381 -6.33 -3.73 -23.57
CA LEU A 381 -5.83 -4.37 -22.35
C LEU A 381 -4.32 -4.56 -22.49
N ALA A 382 -3.53 -4.11 -21.51
CA ALA A 382 -2.07 -4.18 -21.56
C ALA A 382 -1.49 -4.78 -20.29
N ASN A 383 -0.65 -5.79 -20.45
CA ASN A 383 0.17 -6.37 -19.40
C ASN A 383 1.45 -5.52 -19.28
N VAL A 384 1.61 -4.80 -18.17
CA VAL A 384 2.67 -3.81 -17.96
C VAL A 384 3.48 -4.22 -16.73
N TYR A 385 4.72 -4.65 -16.95
CA TYR A 385 5.60 -5.15 -15.90
C TYR A 385 6.94 -4.38 -15.84
N PRO A 386 7.03 -3.30 -15.05
CA PRO A 386 8.28 -2.62 -14.72
C PRO A 386 9.37 -3.57 -14.19
N TYR A 387 8.97 -4.65 -13.52
CA TYR A 387 9.88 -5.70 -13.05
C TYR A 387 10.73 -6.28 -14.18
N PHE A 388 10.15 -6.69 -15.31
CA PHE A 388 10.90 -7.33 -16.40
C PHE A 388 11.85 -6.34 -17.09
N ALA A 389 11.43 -5.08 -17.24
CA ALA A 389 12.30 -4.03 -17.76
C ALA A 389 13.50 -3.79 -16.83
N TYR A 390 13.27 -3.65 -15.52
CA TYR A 390 14.34 -3.55 -14.51
C TYR A 390 15.26 -4.77 -14.51
N ALA A 391 14.70 -5.98 -14.46
CA ALA A 391 15.47 -7.22 -14.39
C ALA A 391 16.34 -7.43 -15.64
N GLY A 392 15.86 -6.99 -16.81
CA GLY A 392 16.61 -7.04 -18.07
C GLY A 392 17.70 -5.96 -18.18
N ASN A 393 17.55 -4.82 -17.49
CA ASN A 393 18.52 -3.71 -17.55
C ASN A 393 18.72 -3.00 -16.19
N PRO A 394 19.21 -3.71 -15.15
CA PRO A 394 19.27 -3.20 -13.78
C PRO A 394 20.37 -2.14 -13.57
N ARG A 395 21.24 -1.93 -14.56
CA ARG A 395 22.29 -0.90 -14.53
C ARG A 395 21.77 0.47 -14.94
N GLU A 396 20.84 0.50 -15.90
CA GLU A 396 20.28 1.75 -16.43
C GLU A 396 18.94 2.10 -15.77
N ILE A 397 18.18 1.09 -15.37
CA ILE A 397 16.89 1.26 -14.69
C ILE A 397 17.12 1.09 -13.18
N SER A 398 16.94 2.17 -12.43
CA SER A 398 17.04 2.11 -10.97
C SER A 398 15.86 1.32 -10.38
N LEU A 399 16.14 0.56 -9.31
CA LEU A 399 15.08 -0.17 -8.60
C LEU A 399 14.00 0.78 -8.07
N ASN A 400 14.40 1.96 -7.58
CA ASN A 400 13.46 2.96 -7.07
C ASN A 400 12.48 3.42 -8.15
N TYR A 401 12.98 3.70 -9.36
CA TYR A 401 12.15 4.09 -10.50
C TYR A 401 11.16 2.98 -10.88
N ALA A 402 11.57 1.72 -10.79
CA ALA A 402 10.71 0.57 -11.10
C ALA A 402 9.68 0.25 -10.00
N THR A 403 9.90 0.66 -8.75
CA THR A 403 9.10 0.30 -7.56
C THR A 403 8.35 1.47 -6.92
N PHE A 404 8.08 2.52 -7.69
CA PHE A 404 7.40 3.75 -7.23
C PHE A 404 8.08 4.47 -6.06
N GLN A 405 9.37 4.22 -5.82
CA GLN A 405 10.13 4.89 -4.77
C GLN A 405 10.78 6.18 -5.32
N PRO A 406 10.95 7.21 -4.46
CA PRO A 406 11.57 8.45 -4.89
C PRO A 406 13.04 8.25 -5.30
N GLY A 407 13.55 9.15 -6.16
CA GLY A 407 14.98 9.25 -6.47
C GLY A 407 15.33 9.30 -7.95
N THR A 408 14.40 8.99 -8.86
CA THR A 408 14.62 9.10 -10.30
C THR A 408 13.57 10.00 -10.94
N THR A 409 14.02 10.83 -11.88
CA THR A 409 13.17 11.72 -12.66
C THR A 409 13.70 11.72 -14.08
N VAL A 410 12.87 11.27 -15.02
CA VAL A 410 13.19 11.19 -16.44
C VAL A 410 12.31 12.19 -17.17
N ARG A 411 12.94 13.08 -17.94
CA ARG A 411 12.22 14.03 -18.79
C ARG A 411 12.18 13.50 -20.22
N ASP A 412 11.00 13.50 -20.82
CA ASP A 412 10.78 13.12 -22.21
C ASP A 412 11.03 14.33 -23.11
N ASP A 413 12.10 14.28 -23.89
CA ASP A 413 12.50 15.39 -24.76
C ASP A 413 11.53 15.64 -25.92
N GLY A 414 10.69 14.66 -26.28
CA GLY A 414 9.74 14.78 -27.39
C GLY A 414 8.48 15.58 -27.03
N ASN A 415 8.07 15.62 -25.76
CA ASN A 415 6.86 16.32 -25.32
C ASN A 415 7.02 17.14 -24.02
N GLY A 416 8.18 17.09 -23.37
CA GLY A 416 8.49 17.80 -22.13
C GLY A 416 7.89 17.19 -20.85
N LEU A 417 7.16 16.07 -20.94
CA LEU A 417 6.58 15.38 -19.78
C LEU A 417 7.66 14.79 -18.89
N THR A 418 7.36 14.66 -17.61
CA THR A 418 8.29 14.16 -16.59
C THR A 418 7.73 12.90 -15.96
N TYR A 419 8.56 11.87 -15.90
CA TYR A 419 8.24 10.55 -15.36
C TYR A 419 9.08 10.29 -14.11
N THR A 420 8.42 9.98 -13.01
CA THR A 420 9.09 9.66 -11.72
C THR A 420 9.01 8.18 -11.37
N ASN A 421 8.32 7.39 -12.18
CA ASN A 421 8.26 5.93 -12.07
C ASN A 421 8.21 5.31 -13.48
N LEU A 422 8.68 4.07 -13.59
CA LEU A 422 8.78 3.35 -14.85
C LEU A 422 7.41 2.92 -15.39
N PHE A 423 6.43 2.69 -14.50
CA PHE A 423 5.07 2.33 -14.88
C PHE A 423 4.43 3.40 -15.78
N ASP A 424 4.48 4.66 -15.37
CA ASP A 424 3.98 5.79 -16.16
C ASP A 424 4.64 5.86 -17.53
N ALA A 425 5.97 5.71 -17.58
CA ALA A 425 6.72 5.74 -18.82
C ALA A 425 6.28 4.62 -19.78
N MET A 426 6.12 3.40 -19.27
CA MET A 426 5.68 2.25 -20.07
C MET A 426 4.25 2.41 -20.58
N VAL A 427 3.32 2.91 -19.76
CA VAL A 427 1.93 3.14 -20.18
C VAL A 427 1.84 4.26 -21.21
N ASP A 428 2.61 5.34 -21.04
CA ASP A 428 2.60 6.46 -21.99
C ASP A 428 3.27 6.13 -23.32
N CYS A 429 4.18 5.14 -23.38
CA CYS A 429 4.62 4.54 -24.63
C CYS A 429 3.45 3.90 -25.42
N ILE A 430 2.53 3.21 -24.73
CA ILE A 430 1.35 2.58 -25.36
C ILE A 430 0.41 3.67 -25.88
N TYR A 431 0.15 4.73 -25.10
CA TYR A 431 -0.64 5.86 -25.58
C TYR A 431 0.00 6.57 -26.77
N ALA A 432 1.33 6.72 -26.79
CA ALA A 432 2.04 7.28 -27.94
C ALA A 432 1.90 6.40 -29.20
N ALA A 433 1.89 5.07 -29.05
CA ALA A 433 1.68 4.15 -30.16
C ALA A 433 0.22 4.18 -30.67
N LEU A 434 -0.77 4.24 -29.77
CA LEU A 434 -2.18 4.39 -30.12
C LEU A 434 -2.44 5.67 -30.91
N GLU A 435 -1.84 6.81 -30.51
CA GLU A 435 -1.95 8.07 -31.23
C GLU A 435 -1.38 7.98 -32.66
N LYS A 436 -0.23 7.32 -32.83
CA LYS A 436 0.39 7.10 -34.16
C LYS A 436 -0.39 6.11 -35.04
N ALA A 437 -1.27 5.30 -34.45
CA ALA A 437 -2.15 4.38 -35.16
C ALA A 437 -3.54 5.00 -35.47
N ASP A 438 -3.69 6.32 -35.33
CA ASP A 438 -4.96 7.05 -35.47
C ASP A 438 -6.06 6.59 -34.49
N ALA A 439 -5.64 6.11 -33.32
CA ALA A 439 -6.50 5.55 -32.28
C ALA A 439 -6.30 6.25 -30.92
N GLY A 440 -5.97 7.54 -30.93
CA GLY A 440 -5.63 8.32 -29.71
C GLY A 440 -6.76 8.44 -28.67
N ASN A 441 -8.00 8.11 -29.04
CA ASN A 441 -9.16 8.04 -28.16
C ASN A 441 -9.33 6.68 -27.42
N VAL A 442 -8.54 5.66 -27.78
CA VAL A 442 -8.56 4.37 -27.10
C VAL A 442 -7.95 4.51 -25.71
N ARG A 443 -8.70 4.07 -24.70
CA ARG A 443 -8.23 3.99 -23.31
C ARG A 443 -7.34 2.75 -23.14
N VAL A 444 -6.38 2.82 -22.23
CA VAL A 444 -5.61 1.65 -21.78
C VAL A 444 -6.16 1.19 -20.43
N VAL A 445 -6.42 -0.11 -20.31
CA VAL A 445 -6.62 -0.81 -19.04
C VAL A 445 -5.37 -1.65 -18.80
N VAL A 446 -4.70 -1.46 -17.67
CA VAL A 446 -3.55 -2.28 -17.32
C VAL A 446 -4.07 -3.61 -16.80
N SER A 447 -4.12 -4.61 -17.67
CA SER A 447 -4.79 -5.90 -17.40
C SER A 447 -3.95 -6.85 -16.57
N GLU A 448 -2.64 -6.58 -16.43
CA GLU A 448 -1.73 -7.23 -15.50
C GLU A 448 -0.59 -6.28 -15.14
N SER A 449 -0.21 -6.29 -13.87
CA SER A 449 0.98 -5.62 -13.37
C SER A 449 1.36 -6.20 -12.01
N GLY A 450 2.63 -6.42 -11.74
CA GLY A 450 3.04 -7.04 -10.48
C GLY A 450 4.55 -7.13 -10.31
N TRP A 451 4.97 -7.61 -9.15
CA TRP A 451 6.37 -7.78 -8.79
C TRP A 451 6.57 -9.07 -7.98
N PRO A 452 7.51 -9.95 -8.35
CA PRO A 452 7.69 -11.23 -7.68
C PRO A 452 8.34 -11.06 -6.30
N SER A 453 7.91 -11.86 -5.33
CA SER A 453 8.41 -11.81 -3.95
C SER A 453 9.70 -12.61 -3.72
N ALA A 454 10.12 -13.44 -4.68
CA ALA A 454 11.30 -14.28 -4.55
C ALA A 454 11.87 -14.74 -5.91
N GLU A 455 13.05 -15.35 -5.86
CA GLU A 455 13.68 -16.15 -6.94
C GLU A 455 14.05 -15.39 -8.23
N GLY A 456 14.34 -14.09 -8.12
CA GLY A 456 14.80 -13.25 -9.24
C GLY A 456 15.57 -12.00 -8.79
N ILE A 457 16.22 -11.32 -9.73
CA ILE A 457 16.92 -10.06 -9.43
C ILE A 457 15.92 -8.99 -9.00
N GLY A 458 16.15 -8.37 -7.84
CA GLY A 458 15.21 -7.41 -7.25
C GLY A 458 13.90 -8.04 -6.75
N ALA A 459 13.72 -9.36 -6.83
CA ALA A 459 12.57 -10.05 -6.25
C ALA A 459 12.76 -10.22 -4.74
N SER A 460 11.86 -9.62 -3.95
CA SER A 460 11.81 -9.75 -2.50
C SER A 460 10.42 -9.38 -2.02
N MET A 461 10.01 -9.86 -0.84
CA MET A 461 8.72 -9.47 -0.24
C MET A 461 8.62 -7.95 -0.04
N ASP A 462 9.72 -7.28 0.31
CA ASP A 462 9.74 -5.83 0.49
C ASP A 462 9.55 -5.07 -0.83
N ASN A 463 10.22 -5.50 -1.90
CA ASN A 463 10.07 -4.86 -3.21
C ASN A 463 8.70 -5.17 -3.81
N ALA A 464 8.19 -6.39 -3.64
CA ALA A 464 6.84 -6.76 -4.06
C ALA A 464 5.77 -5.94 -3.35
N ARG A 465 5.90 -5.77 -2.02
CA ARG A 465 5.04 -4.87 -1.24
C ARG A 465 5.13 -3.43 -1.74
N ALA A 466 6.36 -2.91 -1.90
CA ALA A 466 6.58 -1.53 -2.33
C ALA A 466 5.96 -1.26 -3.70
N TYR A 467 6.14 -2.19 -4.64
CA TYR A 467 5.57 -2.09 -5.98
C TYR A 467 4.05 -2.16 -5.96
N ASN A 468 3.46 -3.22 -5.37
CA ASN A 468 2.02 -3.44 -5.43
C ASN A 468 1.23 -2.38 -4.62
N GLN A 469 1.74 -1.96 -3.45
CA GLN A 469 1.14 -0.83 -2.73
C GLN A 469 1.33 0.48 -3.49
N GLY A 470 2.50 0.71 -4.07
CA GLY A 470 2.76 1.88 -4.91
C GLY A 470 1.80 1.97 -6.10
N LEU A 471 1.50 0.84 -6.75
CA LEU A 471 0.53 0.76 -7.84
C LEU A 471 -0.89 1.11 -7.36
N ILE A 472 -1.34 0.53 -6.24
CA ILE A 472 -2.65 0.83 -5.63
C ILE A 472 -2.77 2.33 -5.36
N ASP A 473 -1.76 2.92 -4.73
CA ASP A 473 -1.76 4.34 -4.35
C ASP A 473 -1.62 5.28 -5.56
N HIS A 474 -1.21 4.75 -6.71
CA HIS A 474 -0.86 5.52 -7.89
C HIS A 474 -1.96 5.58 -8.95
N VAL A 475 -2.61 4.46 -9.28
CA VAL A 475 -3.49 4.34 -10.47
C VAL A 475 -4.65 5.34 -10.52
N GLY A 476 -5.08 5.88 -9.39
CA GLY A 476 -6.12 6.91 -9.37
C GLY A 476 -5.69 8.29 -9.88
N ARG A 477 -4.38 8.51 -10.07
CA ARG A 477 -3.81 9.73 -10.63
C ARG A 477 -3.63 9.65 -12.16
N GLY A 478 -3.59 8.45 -12.71
CA GLY A 478 -3.21 8.21 -14.10
C GLY A 478 -1.75 8.55 -14.34
N THR A 479 -1.41 8.78 -15.61
CA THR A 479 -0.04 9.03 -16.07
C THR A 479 0.15 10.51 -16.46
N PRO A 480 1.40 10.99 -16.64
CA PRO A 480 1.66 12.34 -17.16
C PRO A 480 0.93 12.67 -18.46
N LYS A 481 0.83 11.74 -19.42
CA LYS A 481 0.16 11.97 -20.72
C LYS A 481 -1.36 11.78 -20.65
N ARG A 482 -1.87 10.99 -19.71
CA ARG A 482 -3.31 10.76 -19.47
C ARG A 482 -3.61 10.85 -17.97
N PRO A 483 -3.67 12.08 -17.41
CA PRO A 483 -4.04 12.27 -16.01
C PRO A 483 -5.48 11.87 -15.74
N GLY A 484 -5.74 11.37 -14.54
CA GLY A 484 -7.06 10.90 -14.10
C GLY A 484 -7.12 9.39 -13.92
N GLN A 485 -8.25 8.89 -13.44
CA GLN A 485 -8.40 7.50 -13.05
C GLN A 485 -8.00 6.51 -14.16
N MET A 486 -7.16 5.55 -13.79
CA MET A 486 -6.84 4.39 -14.61
C MET A 486 -7.36 3.10 -13.98
N GLU A 487 -7.78 2.17 -14.83
CA GLU A 487 -8.14 0.81 -14.40
C GLU A 487 -6.90 -0.09 -14.52
N ALA A 488 -6.56 -0.79 -13.44
CA ALA A 488 -5.41 -1.68 -13.37
C ALA A 488 -5.72 -2.95 -12.57
N TYR A 489 -5.01 -4.04 -12.88
CA TYR A 489 -5.16 -5.33 -12.22
C TYR A 489 -3.80 -5.84 -11.73
N ILE A 490 -3.67 -6.11 -10.44
CA ILE A 490 -2.46 -6.72 -9.86
C ILE A 490 -2.39 -8.19 -10.31
N PHE A 491 -1.23 -8.62 -10.78
CA PHE A 491 -0.90 -10.02 -11.00
C PHE A 491 -0.02 -10.53 -9.84
N ALA A 492 -0.47 -11.43 -8.97
CA ALA A 492 -1.78 -12.12 -8.95
C ALA A 492 -2.29 -12.39 -7.52
N MET A 493 -3.49 -12.96 -7.39
CA MET A 493 -4.10 -13.27 -6.09
C MET A 493 -3.26 -14.26 -5.27
N PHE A 494 -2.75 -15.32 -5.90
CA PHE A 494 -2.00 -16.38 -5.23
C PHE A 494 -0.69 -16.70 -5.93
N ASN A 495 0.25 -17.29 -5.17
CA ASN A 495 1.40 -17.98 -5.75
C ASN A 495 0.93 -19.24 -6.48
N GLU A 496 1.29 -19.37 -7.75
CA GLU A 496 0.84 -20.44 -8.66
C GLU A 496 1.93 -21.51 -8.84
N ASN A 497 1.92 -22.55 -8.00
CA ASN A 497 3.03 -23.49 -7.87
C ASN A 497 3.30 -24.37 -9.10
N GLN A 498 2.37 -24.45 -10.06
CA GLN A 498 2.49 -25.22 -11.29
C GLN A 498 2.95 -24.38 -12.49
N LYS A 499 3.20 -23.07 -12.32
CA LYS A 499 3.75 -22.23 -13.39
C LYS A 499 5.11 -22.78 -13.85
N THR A 500 5.29 -22.79 -15.16
CA THR A 500 6.54 -23.14 -15.84
C THR A 500 7.28 -21.85 -16.24
N GLY A 501 8.53 -21.97 -16.70
CA GLY A 501 9.35 -20.82 -17.08
C GLY A 501 10.27 -20.36 -15.95
N ALA A 502 10.45 -19.05 -15.82
CA ALA A 502 11.32 -18.48 -14.78
C ALA A 502 10.80 -18.83 -13.38
N ALA A 503 11.73 -19.01 -12.43
CA ALA A 503 11.38 -19.34 -11.05
C ALA A 503 10.44 -18.31 -10.41
N THR A 504 10.61 -17.02 -10.77
CA THR A 504 9.77 -15.89 -10.35
C THR A 504 8.29 -16.05 -10.64
N GLU A 505 7.90 -16.80 -11.68
CA GLU A 505 6.50 -17.01 -12.07
C GLU A 505 5.65 -17.63 -10.96
N ARG A 506 6.29 -18.32 -10.00
CA ARG A 506 5.64 -18.97 -8.86
C ARG A 506 5.47 -18.04 -7.66
N HIS A 507 5.92 -16.78 -7.75
CA HIS A 507 6.06 -15.85 -6.62
C HIS A 507 5.41 -14.48 -6.84
N PHE A 508 4.43 -14.35 -7.75
CA PHE A 508 3.69 -13.10 -7.98
C PHE A 508 2.48 -12.89 -7.05
N GLY A 509 2.16 -13.87 -6.22
CA GLY A 509 0.98 -13.86 -5.36
C GLY A 509 1.00 -12.79 -4.28
N LEU A 510 -0.15 -12.15 -4.07
CA LEU A 510 -0.41 -11.37 -2.86
C LEU A 510 -0.61 -12.27 -1.63
N PHE A 511 -1.16 -13.46 -1.84
CA PHE A 511 -1.44 -14.45 -0.80
C PHE A 511 -0.82 -15.81 -1.12
N TYR A 512 -0.51 -16.57 -0.07
CA TYR A 512 -0.24 -18.00 -0.19
C TYR A 512 -1.54 -18.77 -0.41
N PRO A 513 -1.49 -20.02 -0.93
CA PRO A 513 -2.69 -20.84 -1.11
C PRO A 513 -3.48 -21.11 0.18
N ASN A 514 -2.83 -21.06 1.35
CA ASN A 514 -3.47 -21.13 2.67
C ASN A 514 -4.21 -19.83 3.07
N LYS A 515 -4.33 -18.84 2.17
CA LYS A 515 -4.99 -17.53 2.33
C LYS A 515 -4.24 -16.54 3.23
N SER A 516 -3.08 -16.89 3.77
CA SER A 516 -2.26 -15.93 4.53
C SER A 516 -1.54 -14.97 3.56
N PRO A 517 -1.41 -13.68 3.91
CA PRO A 517 -0.71 -12.71 3.06
C PRO A 517 0.78 -13.08 2.92
N VAL A 518 1.33 -12.97 1.71
CA VAL A 518 2.79 -13.06 1.47
C VAL A 518 3.49 -11.85 2.10
N TYR A 519 2.86 -10.69 1.98
CA TYR A 519 3.21 -9.43 2.62
C TYR A 519 1.94 -8.63 2.89
N GLN A 520 2.00 -7.70 3.84
CA GLN A 520 0.85 -6.84 4.16
C GLN A 520 0.57 -5.88 2.99
N ILE A 521 -0.67 -5.83 2.53
CA ILE A 521 -1.14 -4.94 1.47
C ILE A 521 -2.49 -4.34 1.87
N ALA A 522 -2.71 -3.07 1.57
CA ALA A 522 -3.96 -2.37 1.87
C ALA A 522 -4.67 -2.00 0.57
N PHE A 523 -5.85 -2.60 0.37
CA PHE A 523 -6.79 -2.16 -0.66
C PHE A 523 -7.56 -0.96 -0.14
N SER A 524 -7.69 0.08 -0.96
CA SER A 524 -8.49 1.26 -0.60
C SER A 524 -9.97 0.91 -0.78
N ASN A 525 -10.69 0.74 0.33
CA ASN A 525 -12.14 0.55 0.35
C ASN A 525 -12.92 1.81 -0.01
#